data_AF-A0A2T2SG02-F1
#
_entry.id   AF-A0A2T2SG02-F1
#
_cell.length_a   1.000
_cell.length_b   1.000
_cell.length_c   1.000
_cell.angle_alpha   90.00
_cell.angle_beta   90.00
_cell.angle_gamma   90.00
#
_symmetry.space_group_name_H-M   'P 1'
#
loop_
_entity.id
_entity.type
_entity.pdbx_description
1 polymer ?
#
loop_
_entity_poly.entity_id
_entity_poly.type
_entity_poly.pdbx_seq_one_letter_code
_entity_poly.pdbx_strand_id
1 'polypeptide(L)'
;MNEEIILESDTGEFTLTTHKVRLTARQFGQASVKSIMLQELTGCEIRYVSKPWLLVLAAIAFIGGLLIGNESAVTLGVVVAVAAVAAYFKFRHQAVVLSSPSVKLNLSLKGMSLDSAVDMIDKVESAKHERMTLGQKRPASSNA
;
A
#
# COMPACT_ATOMS: atom_id res chain seq x y z
N MET A 1 15.77 -17.34 -20.57
CA MET A 1 15.88 -16.04 -19.87
C MET A 1 15.59 -16.31 -18.42
N ASN A 2 16.57 -16.14 -17.55
CA ASN A 2 16.41 -16.39 -16.12
C ASN A 2 15.72 -15.18 -15.47
N GLU A 3 14.75 -15.45 -14.62
CA GLU A 3 14.08 -14.42 -13.83
C GLU A 3 14.91 -14.17 -12.56
N GLU A 4 15.51 -12.99 -12.43
CA GLU A 4 16.18 -12.57 -11.20
C GLU A 4 15.25 -11.76 -10.28
N ILE A 5 15.43 -11.97 -8.98
CA ILE A 5 14.78 -11.22 -7.91
C ILE A 5 15.60 -9.96 -7.68
N ILE A 6 14.96 -8.79 -7.83
CA ILE A 6 15.59 -7.48 -7.64
C ILE A 6 15.36 -7.01 -6.20
N LEU A 7 14.16 -7.24 -5.67
CA LEU A 7 13.79 -6.83 -4.32
C LEU A 7 12.78 -7.80 -3.73
N GLU A 8 12.99 -8.18 -2.48
CA GLU A 8 12.05 -8.99 -1.71
C GLU A 8 11.87 -8.33 -0.34
N SER A 9 10.64 -8.24 0.16
CA SER A 9 10.40 -7.74 1.51
C SER A 9 10.74 -8.80 2.53
N ASP A 10 11.22 -8.40 3.71
CA ASP A 10 11.55 -9.31 4.83
C ASP A 10 10.36 -10.19 5.25
N THR A 11 9.13 -9.75 4.95
CA THR A 11 7.87 -10.45 5.25
C THR A 11 7.41 -11.39 4.13
N GLY A 12 8.05 -11.37 2.95
CA GLY A 12 7.63 -12.11 1.76
C GLY A 12 6.30 -11.62 1.16
N GLU A 13 5.79 -10.48 1.62
CA GLU A 13 4.54 -9.88 1.13
C GLU A 13 4.73 -9.16 -0.21
N PHE A 14 5.97 -8.80 -0.55
CA PHE A 14 6.33 -8.16 -1.80
C PHE A 14 7.56 -8.81 -2.42
N THR A 15 7.46 -9.12 -3.72
CA THR A 15 8.59 -9.59 -4.52
C THR A 15 8.59 -8.84 -5.84
N LEU A 16 9.68 -8.13 -6.13
CA LEU A 16 9.99 -7.52 -7.40
C LEU A 16 11.02 -8.39 -8.13
N THR A 17 10.67 -8.81 -9.33
CA THR A 17 11.59 -9.48 -10.24
C THR A 17 11.82 -8.64 -11.48
N THR A 18 12.79 -9.04 -12.29
CA THR A 18 13.04 -8.51 -13.65
C THR A 18 11.83 -8.57 -14.60
N HIS A 19 10.79 -9.34 -14.26
CA HIS A 19 9.66 -9.61 -15.15
C HIS A 19 8.32 -9.15 -14.58
N LYS A 20 8.10 -9.31 -13.28
CA LYS A 20 6.82 -9.07 -12.63
C LYS A 20 6.99 -8.54 -11.22
N VAL A 21 5.93 -7.89 -10.77
CA VAL A 21 5.73 -7.53 -9.37
C VAL A 21 4.70 -8.47 -8.78
N ARG A 22 5.04 -9.13 -7.69
CA ARG A 22 4.15 -10.02 -6.94
C ARG A 22 3.87 -9.44 -5.56
N LEU A 23 2.59 -9.41 -5.21
CA LEU A 23 2.10 -9.05 -3.89
C LEU A 23 1.40 -10.27 -3.28
N THR A 24 1.80 -10.63 -2.06
CA THR A 24 1.12 -11.61 -1.24
C THR A 24 0.55 -10.91 -0.03
N ALA A 25 -0.74 -10.60 -0.06
CA ALA A 25 -1.45 -10.01 1.07
C ALA A 25 -2.05 -11.11 1.95
N ARG A 26 -1.69 -11.13 3.23
CA ARG A 26 -2.33 -11.99 4.24
C ARG A 26 -3.13 -11.10 5.20
N GLN A 27 -4.46 -11.20 5.15
CA GLN A 27 -5.34 -10.65 6.18
C GLN A 27 -5.99 -11.81 6.93
N PHE A 28 -6.42 -11.56 8.17
CA PHE A 28 -6.99 -12.58 9.08
C PHE A 28 -7.96 -13.54 8.34
N GLY A 29 -7.52 -14.77 8.10
CA GLY A 29 -8.30 -15.82 7.43
C GLY A 29 -8.35 -15.79 5.89
N GLN A 30 -7.74 -14.82 5.22
CA GLN A 30 -7.68 -14.71 3.76
C GLN A 30 -6.27 -14.41 3.25
N ALA A 31 -5.81 -15.23 2.29
CA ALA A 31 -4.59 -14.98 1.54
C ALA A 31 -4.95 -14.61 0.10
N SER A 32 -4.45 -13.47 -0.37
CA SER A 32 -4.58 -13.04 -1.77
C SER A 32 -3.19 -12.87 -2.36
N VAL A 33 -2.94 -13.57 -3.46
CA VAL A 33 -1.74 -13.37 -4.27
C VAL A 33 -2.14 -12.66 -5.54
N LYS A 34 -1.50 -11.53 -5.82
CA LYS A 34 -1.68 -10.80 -7.07
C LYS A 34 -0.31 -10.59 -7.71
N SER A 35 -0.25 -10.73 -9.03
CA SER A 35 0.97 -10.55 -9.80
C SER A 35 0.65 -9.70 -11.02
N ILE A 36 1.53 -8.75 -11.33
CA ILE A 36 1.43 -7.89 -12.51
C ILE A 36 2.77 -7.92 -13.23
N MET A 37 2.76 -8.12 -14.55
CA MET A 37 3.97 -8.00 -15.36
C MET A 37 4.40 -6.54 -15.45
N LEU A 38 5.71 -6.26 -15.41
CA LEU A 38 6.21 -4.87 -15.45
C LEU A 38 5.77 -4.10 -16.71
N GLN A 39 5.54 -4.82 -17.82
CA GLN A 39 5.03 -4.26 -19.07
C GLN A 39 3.58 -3.75 -18.99
N GLU A 40 2.78 -4.33 -18.10
CA GLU A 40 1.37 -3.97 -17.91
C GLU A 40 1.20 -2.87 -16.85
N LEU A 41 2.27 -2.54 -16.13
CA LEU A 41 2.25 -1.50 -15.11
C LEU A 41 2.07 -0.13 -15.80
N THR A 42 0.91 0.48 -15.60
CA THR A 42 0.58 1.80 -16.20
C THR A 42 0.90 2.96 -15.28
N GLY A 43 1.02 2.73 -13.96
CA GLY A 43 1.43 3.78 -13.03
C GLY A 43 1.61 3.30 -11.60
N CYS A 44 2.35 4.11 -10.83
CA CYS A 44 2.65 3.95 -9.42
C CYS A 44 2.13 5.18 -8.64
N GLU A 45 1.41 4.97 -7.55
CA GLU A 45 0.87 6.04 -6.71
C GLU A 45 1.16 5.73 -5.23
N ILE A 46 1.60 6.71 -4.45
CA ILE A 46 1.62 6.61 -2.99
C ILE A 46 0.34 7.23 -2.45
N ARG A 47 -0.49 6.45 -1.78
CA ARG A 47 -1.76 6.89 -1.21
C ARG A 47 -1.81 6.67 0.30
N TYR A 48 -2.33 7.65 1.03
CA TYR A 48 -2.67 7.48 2.43
C TYR A 48 -4.05 6.85 2.57
N VAL A 49 -4.13 5.67 3.15
CA VAL A 49 -5.41 5.02 3.47
C VAL A 49 -5.74 5.33 4.91
N SER A 50 -6.81 6.08 5.12
CA SER A 50 -7.37 6.33 6.46
C SER A 50 -8.79 5.76 6.53
N LYS A 51 -9.20 5.31 7.71
CA LYS A 51 -10.52 4.76 7.97
C LYS A 51 -11.39 5.81 8.69
N PRO A 52 -12.11 6.69 7.98
CA PRO A 52 -12.80 7.85 8.57
C PRO A 52 -13.94 7.46 9.53
N TRP A 53 -14.45 6.23 9.46
CA TRP A 53 -15.53 5.76 10.34
C TRP A 53 -15.17 5.82 11.85
N LEU A 54 -13.89 5.73 12.21
CA LEU A 54 -13.44 5.91 13.61
C LEU A 54 -13.74 7.31 14.14
N LEU A 55 -13.65 8.34 13.28
CA LEU A 55 -14.01 9.71 13.65
C LEU A 55 -15.52 9.87 13.81
N VAL A 56 -16.31 9.16 13.00
CA VAL A 56 -17.77 9.14 13.13
C VAL A 56 -18.18 8.52 14.47
N LEU A 57 -17.55 7.40 14.86
CA LEU A 57 -17.76 6.80 16.18
C LEU A 57 -17.36 7.73 17.32
N ALA A 58 -16.23 8.43 17.20
CA ALA A 58 -15.79 9.40 18.20
C ALA A 58 -16.82 10.53 18.37
N ALA A 59 -17.37 11.05 17.27
CA ALA A 59 -18.40 12.09 17.28
C ALA A 59 -19.70 11.58 17.94
N ILE A 60 -20.15 10.36 17.62
CA ILE A 60 -21.35 9.77 18.22
C ILE A 60 -21.18 9.57 19.73
N ALA A 61 -20.01 9.06 20.17
CA ALA A 61 -19.73 8.85 21.59
C ALA A 61 -19.73 10.17 22.37
N PHE A 62 -19.15 11.23 21.79
CA PHE A 62 -19.14 12.56 22.39
C PHE A 62 -20.54 13.17 22.50
N ILE A 63 -21.32 13.13 21.41
CA ILE A 63 -22.70 13.64 21.38
C ILE A 63 -23.59 12.84 22.35
N GLY A 64 -23.46 11.52 22.38
CA GLY A 64 -24.19 10.66 23.30
C GLY A 64 -23.90 11.00 24.77
N GLY A 65 -22.64 11.27 25.12
CA GLY A 65 -22.26 11.73 26.47
C GLY A 65 -22.89 13.07 26.85
N LEU A 66 -22.95 14.02 25.91
CA LEU A 66 -23.59 15.33 26.11
C LEU A 66 -25.11 15.21 26.29
N LEU A 67 -25.78 14.37 25.51
CA LEU A 67 -27.24 14.19 25.57
C LEU A 67 -27.72 13.55 26.88
N ILE A 68 -26.89 12.71 27.50
CA ILE A 68 -27.20 12.10 28.81
C ILE A 68 -27.14 13.15 29.94
N GLY A 69 -26.33 14.20 29.78
CA GLY A 69 -26.31 15.36 30.69
C GLY A 69 -25.73 15.12 32.10
N ASN A 70 -25.18 13.94 32.38
CA ASN A 70 -24.48 13.63 33.63
C ASN A 70 -22.97 13.94 33.49
N GLU A 71 -22.37 14.65 34.45
CA GLU A 71 -20.91 14.94 34.47
C GLU A 71 -20.04 13.70 34.23
N SER A 72 -20.42 12.55 34.82
CA SER A 72 -19.70 11.30 34.63
C SER A 72 -19.79 10.78 33.19
N ALA A 73 -20.96 10.94 32.55
CA ALA A 73 -21.18 10.51 31.17
C ALA A 73 -20.46 11.44 30.17
N VAL A 74 -20.44 12.75 30.44
CA VAL A 74 -19.69 13.73 29.64
C VAL A 74 -18.19 13.45 29.71
N THR A 75 -17.66 13.24 30.93
CA THR A 75 -16.23 12.93 31.12
C THR A 75 -15.84 11.64 30.41
N LEU A 76 -16.64 10.58 30.55
CA LEU A 76 -16.40 9.31 29.86
C LEU A 76 -16.46 9.48 28.33
N GLY A 77 -17.44 10.22 27.82
CA GLY A 77 -17.59 10.51 26.38
C GLY A 77 -16.39 11.25 25.80
N VAL A 78 -15.85 12.24 26.52
CA VAL A 78 -14.63 12.97 26.12
C VAL A 78 -13.42 12.04 26.07
N VAL A 79 -13.20 11.22 27.11
CA VAL A 79 -12.07 10.28 27.16
C VAL A 79 -12.14 9.29 26.00
N VAL A 80 -13.31 8.72 25.72
CA VAL A 80 -13.51 7.80 24.60
C VAL A 80 -13.28 8.49 23.26
N ALA A 81 -13.77 9.72 23.08
CA ALA A 81 -13.55 10.49 21.85
C ALA A 81 -12.07 10.78 21.60
N VAL A 82 -11.34 11.21 22.63
CA VAL A 82 -9.89 11.45 22.55
C VAL A 82 -9.13 10.15 22.23
N ALA A 83 -9.47 9.05 22.90
CA ALA A 83 -8.86 7.75 22.64
C ALA A 83 -9.12 7.27 21.20
N ALA A 84 -10.34 7.45 20.68
CA ALA A 84 -10.71 7.10 19.32
C ALA A 84 -9.98 7.95 18.27
N VAL A 85 -9.81 9.25 18.52
CA VAL A 85 -9.03 10.15 17.66
C VAL A 85 -7.55 9.75 17.67
N ALA A 86 -6.97 9.50 18.85
CA ALA A 86 -5.58 9.03 18.95
C ALA A 86 -5.37 7.69 18.23
N ALA A 87 -6.33 6.76 18.37
CA ALA A 87 -6.33 5.51 17.62
C ALA A 87 -6.43 5.75 16.10
N TYR A 88 -7.27 6.68 15.65
CA TYR A 88 -7.39 7.04 14.23
C TYR A 88 -6.06 7.50 13.64
N PHE A 89 -5.31 8.36 14.33
CA PHE A 89 -3.97 8.77 13.89
C PHE A 89 -2.98 7.60 13.85
N LYS A 90 -3.07 6.67 14.81
CA LYS A 90 -2.22 5.46 14.84
C LYS A 90 -2.55 4.45 13.73
N PHE A 91 -3.81 4.35 13.31
CA PHE A 91 -4.25 3.43 12.24
C PHE A 91 -4.14 4.02 10.83
N ARG A 92 -3.69 5.27 10.69
CA ARG A 92 -3.39 5.85 9.37
C ARG A 92 -2.13 5.18 8.83
N HIS A 93 -2.28 4.43 7.74
CA HIS A 93 -1.17 3.74 7.09
C HIS A 93 -0.97 4.27 5.67
N GLN A 94 0.30 4.39 5.26
CA GLN A 94 0.67 4.65 3.88
C GLN A 94 0.51 3.35 3.07
N ALA A 95 0.02 3.45 1.84
CA ALA A 95 -0.06 2.34 0.91
C ALA A 95 0.49 2.76 -0.45
N VAL A 96 1.30 1.91 -1.07
CA VAL A 96 1.68 2.07 -2.49
C VAL A 96 0.65 1.34 -3.33
N VAL A 97 0.11 2.03 -4.32
CA VAL A 97 -0.82 1.50 -5.30
C VAL A 97 -0.08 1.36 -6.62
N LEU A 98 0.12 0.11 -7.04
CA LEU A 98 0.60 -0.21 -8.39
C LEU A 98 -0.60 -0.55 -9.25
N SER A 99 -0.75 0.16 -10.37
CA SER A 99 -1.92 0.03 -11.23
C SER A 99 -1.56 -0.51 -12.61
N SER A 100 -2.35 -1.49 -13.07
CA SER A 100 -2.45 -1.91 -14.46
C SER A 100 -3.90 -1.73 -14.94
N PRO A 101 -4.18 -1.84 -16.26
CA PRO A 101 -5.53 -1.75 -16.80
C PRO A 101 -6.50 -2.76 -16.17
N SER A 102 -5.99 -3.91 -15.74
CA SER A 102 -6.79 -5.03 -15.26
C SER A 102 -6.73 -5.22 -13.74
N VAL A 103 -5.64 -4.79 -13.08
CA VAL A 103 -5.39 -5.12 -11.67
C VAL A 103 -4.76 -3.94 -10.93
N LYS A 104 -5.24 -3.70 -9.70
CA LYS A 104 -4.59 -2.80 -8.73
C LYS A 104 -3.98 -3.62 -7.59
N LEU A 105 -2.70 -3.41 -7.33
CA LEU A 105 -1.99 -3.92 -6.16
C LEU A 105 -1.95 -2.80 -5.12
N ASN A 106 -2.54 -3.05 -3.96
CA ASN A 106 -2.44 -2.15 -2.81
C ASN A 106 -1.46 -2.78 -1.83
N LEU A 107 -0.28 -2.19 -1.73
CA LEU A 107 0.79 -2.63 -0.85
C LEU A 107 0.76 -1.76 0.40
N SER A 108 0.38 -2.36 1.53
CA SER A 108 0.36 -1.63 2.80
C SER A 108 1.78 -1.49 3.31
N LEU A 109 2.31 -0.27 3.33
CA LEU A 109 3.63 0.05 3.85
C LEU A 109 3.57 0.19 5.37
N LYS A 110 3.31 -0.92 6.07
CA LYS A 110 3.21 -0.87 7.53
C LYS A 110 4.62 -0.73 8.12
N GLY A 111 4.97 0.50 8.51
CA GLY A 111 6.28 0.81 9.11
C GLY A 111 7.38 1.19 8.12
N MET A 112 7.07 1.31 6.82
CA MET A 112 8.00 1.88 5.84
C MET A 112 7.91 3.40 5.87
N SER A 113 9.06 4.08 5.82
CA SER A 113 9.11 5.53 5.67
C SER A 113 8.66 5.95 4.26
N LEU A 114 8.25 7.21 4.10
CA LEU A 114 7.91 7.76 2.79
C LEU A 114 9.09 7.64 1.82
N ASP A 115 10.32 7.90 2.28
CA ASP A 115 11.51 7.84 1.44
C ASP A 115 11.79 6.42 0.95
N SER A 116 11.58 5.42 1.82
CA SER A 116 11.66 4.01 1.43
C SER A 116 10.59 3.65 0.40
N ALA A 117 9.40 4.22 0.51
CA ALA A 117 8.32 4.01 -0.46
C ALA A 117 8.66 4.56 -1.84
N VAL A 118 9.28 5.74 -1.87
CA VAL A 118 9.77 6.39 -3.09
C VAL A 118 10.89 5.56 -3.71
N ASP A 119 11.90 5.15 -2.93
CA ASP A 119 12.99 4.28 -3.41
C ASP A 119 12.45 2.95 -3.99
N MET A 120 11.41 2.38 -3.39
CA MET A 120 10.75 1.20 -3.95
C MET A 120 10.10 1.47 -5.31
N ILE A 121 9.42 2.62 -5.46
CA ILE A 121 8.83 3.02 -6.75
C ILE A 121 9.92 3.25 -7.78
N ASP A 122 10.99 3.97 -7.42
CA ASP A 122 12.12 4.26 -8.32
C ASP A 122 12.78 2.97 -8.80
N LYS A 123 12.90 1.94 -7.95
CA LYS A 123 13.39 0.61 -8.34
C LYS A 123 12.46 -0.11 -9.31
N VAL A 124 11.15 -0.02 -9.12
CA VAL A 124 10.16 -0.59 -10.04
C VAL A 124 10.23 0.11 -11.41
N GLU A 125 10.33 1.43 -11.42
CA GLU A 125 10.45 2.22 -12.65
C GLU A 125 11.77 1.95 -13.37
N SER A 126 12.87 1.86 -12.63
CA SER A 126 14.20 1.51 -13.16
C SER A 126 14.21 0.13 -13.79
N ALA A 127 13.63 -0.88 -13.13
CA ALA A 127 13.51 -2.24 -13.67
C ALA A 127 12.67 -2.28 -14.96
N LYS A 128 11.60 -1.48 -15.03
CA LYS A 128 10.79 -1.33 -16.25
C LYS A 128 11.59 -0.66 -17.37
N HIS A 129 12.35 0.39 -17.04
CA HIS A 129 13.16 1.14 -17.99
C HIS A 129 14.31 0.28 -18.57
N GLU A 130 15.02 -0.45 -17.71
CA GLU A 130 16.08 -1.38 -18.12
C GLU A 130 15.55 -2.45 -19.08
N ARG A 131 14.33 -2.96 -18.84
CA ARG A 131 13.69 -3.91 -19.75
C ARG A 131 13.34 -3.30 -21.11
N MET A 132 12.88 -2.04 -21.15
CA MET A 132 12.59 -1.34 -22.41
C MET A 132 13.88 -1.09 -23.21
N THR A 133 14.96 -0.70 -22.54
CA THR A 133 16.26 -0.45 -23.18
C THR A 133 16.93 -1.74 -23.64
N LEU A 134 16.84 -2.84 -22.88
CA LEU A 134 17.27 -4.18 -23.30
C LEU A 134 16.42 -4.74 -24.45
N GLY A 135 15.11 -4.44 -24.47
CA GLY A 135 14.22 -4.78 -25.58
C GLY A 135 14.57 -4.06 -26.89
N GLN A 136 15.04 -2.81 -26.81
CA GLN A 136 15.56 -2.06 -27.96
C GLN A 136 16.94 -2.52 -28.43
N LYS A 137 17.77 -3.06 -27.52
CA LYS A 137 19.11 -3.61 -27.83
C LYS A 137 19.11 -4.96 -28.55
N ARG A 138 17.99 -5.41 -29.12
CA ARG A 138 17.96 -6.43 -30.18
C ARG A 138 17.95 -5.72 -31.54
N PRO A 139 19.10 -5.24 -32.07
CA PRO A 139 19.17 -4.90 -33.48
C PRO A 139 18.98 -6.18 -34.30
N ALA A 140 18.21 -6.03 -35.37
CA ALA A 140 18.11 -7.00 -36.45
C ALA A 140 19.51 -7.47 -36.90
N SER A 141 19.85 -8.72 -36.63
CA SER A 141 20.77 -9.58 -37.41
C SER A 141 20.57 -11.00 -36.85
N SER A 142 20.41 -12.06 -37.63
CA SER A 142 21.07 -12.37 -38.89
C SER A 142 20.14 -13.19 -39.79
N ASN A 143 19.67 -12.59 -40.88
CA ASN A 143 19.51 -13.31 -42.14
C ASN A 143 20.82 -13.07 -42.89
N ALA A 144 21.72 -14.04 -42.81
CA ALA A 144 22.86 -14.23 -43.72
C ALA A 144 23.28 -15.69 -43.57
#